data_AF-A0A952G7V9-F1
#
_entry.id   AF-A0A952G7V9-F1
#
_cell.length_a   1.000
_cell.length_b   1.000
_cell.length_c   1.000
_cell.angle_alpha   90.00
_cell.angle_beta   90.00
_cell.angle_gamma   90.00
#
_symmetry.space_group_name_H-M   'P 1'
#
loop_
_entity.id
_entity.type
_entity.pdbx_description
1 polymer ?
#
loop_
_entity_poly.entity_id
_entity_poly.type
_entity_poly.pdbx_seq_one_letter_code
_entity_poly.pdbx_strand_id
1 'polypeptide(L)'
;MPAPHAPRALGSVPFVKGEPINYILIDCEEIALTINDAIAPMKPEQRADAMARAISRVFQHEYLHIHRRTSHHDETGVFASALSRRFLVAPDPPTSPSATPAAAVIESVGAL
;
A
#
# COMPACT_ATOMS: atom_id res chain seq x y z
N MET A 1 18.83 -19.87 -23.25
CA MET A 1 18.56 -18.83 -22.24
C MET A 1 17.26 -19.20 -21.56
N PRO A 2 17.15 -19.24 -20.22
CA PRO A 2 15.85 -19.48 -19.60
C PRO A 2 14.91 -18.32 -19.93
N ALA A 3 13.62 -18.61 -20.07
CA ALA A 3 12.59 -17.62 -20.36
C ALA A 3 12.58 -16.53 -19.25
N PRO A 4 12.27 -15.27 -19.59
CA PRO A 4 12.10 -14.24 -18.57
C PRO A 4 11.04 -14.71 -17.56
N HIS A 5 11.42 -14.76 -16.29
CA HIS A 5 10.48 -15.10 -15.22
C HIS A 5 9.30 -14.11 -15.29
N ALA A 6 8.09 -14.64 -15.43
CA ALA A 6 6.90 -13.82 -15.29
C ALA A 6 6.98 -13.07 -13.95
N PRO A 7 6.63 -11.77 -13.90
CA PRO A 7 6.69 -11.01 -12.66
C PRO A 7 5.88 -11.74 -11.59
N ARG A 8 6.54 -12.06 -10.47
CA ARG A 8 5.90 -12.70 -9.33
C ARG A 8 4.99 -11.71 -8.63
N ALA A 9 3.86 -12.21 -8.12
CA ALA A 9 2.94 -11.39 -7.34
C ALA A 9 3.59 -10.97 -6.02
N LEU A 10 3.43 -9.70 -5.65
CA LEU A 10 3.98 -9.14 -4.40
C LEU A 10 3.08 -9.42 -3.18
N GLY A 11 1.83 -9.77 -3.44
CA GLY A 11 0.82 -10.16 -2.48
C GLY A 11 -0.24 -11.03 -3.13
N SER A 12 -1.12 -11.59 -2.30
CA SER A 12 -2.30 -12.29 -2.80
C SER A 12 -3.39 -12.39 -1.74
N VAL A 13 -4.63 -12.50 -2.21
CA VAL A 13 -5.79 -12.92 -1.43
C VAL A 13 -6.18 -14.33 -1.86
N PRO A 14 -6.21 -15.32 -0.94
CA PRO A 14 -6.69 -16.66 -1.27
C PRO A 14 -8.20 -16.67 -1.46
N PHE A 15 -8.66 -17.56 -2.36
CA PHE A 15 -10.07 -17.75 -2.65
C PHE A 15 -10.53 -19.14 -2.18
N VAL A 16 -11.71 -19.20 -1.57
CA VAL A 16 -12.38 -20.44 -1.17
C VAL A 16 -13.76 -20.47 -1.80
N LYS A 17 -14.04 -21.50 -2.62
CA LYS A 17 -15.29 -21.62 -3.40
C LYS A 17 -15.60 -20.39 -4.28
N GLY A 18 -14.57 -19.76 -4.83
CA GLY A 18 -14.71 -18.59 -5.71
C GLY A 18 -14.84 -17.25 -4.99
N GLU A 19 -14.85 -17.24 -3.66
CA GLU A 19 -14.93 -16.02 -2.84
C GLU A 19 -13.57 -15.70 -2.21
N PRO A 20 -13.14 -14.42 -2.19
CA PRO A 20 -11.94 -14.04 -1.44
C PRO A 20 -12.20 -14.21 0.05
N ILE A 21 -11.22 -14.76 0.77
CA ILE A 21 -11.26 -14.79 2.23
C ILE A 21 -10.61 -13.53 2.80
N ASN A 22 -10.95 -13.18 4.05
CA ASN A 22 -10.42 -12.00 4.74
C ASN A 22 -8.99 -12.24 5.26
N TYR A 23 -8.09 -12.66 4.39
CA TYR A 23 -6.69 -12.95 4.69
C TYR A 23 -5.82 -12.46 3.55
N ILE A 24 -4.73 -11.76 3.88
CA ILE A 24 -3.80 -11.19 2.91
C ILE A 24 -2.43 -11.84 3.14
N LEU A 25 -1.86 -12.40 2.08
CA LEU A 25 -0.48 -12.85 2.03
C LEU A 25 0.36 -11.76 1.38
N ILE A 26 1.48 -11.39 2.01
CA ILE A 26 2.44 -10.40 1.47
C ILE A 26 3.79 -11.09 1.35
N ASP A 27 4.40 -11.04 0.16
CA ASP A 27 5.74 -11.57 -0.09
C ASP A 27 6.79 -10.47 0.14
N CYS A 28 7.26 -10.36 1.39
CA CYS A 28 8.25 -9.36 1.77
C CYS A 28 9.60 -9.55 1.06
N GLU A 29 9.97 -10.78 0.69
CA GLU A 29 11.23 -11.06 -0.02
C GLU A 29 11.14 -10.53 -1.45
N GLU A 30 10.07 -10.87 -2.17
CA GLU A 30 9.85 -10.39 -3.54
C GLU A 30 9.68 -8.87 -3.59
N ILE A 31 9.04 -8.26 -2.59
CA ILE A 31 8.99 -6.80 -2.46
C ILE A 31 10.40 -6.22 -2.33
N ALA A 32 11.23 -6.76 -1.43
CA ALA A 32 12.58 -6.28 -1.21
C ALA A 32 13.44 -6.38 -2.48
N LEU A 33 13.36 -7.51 -3.19
CA LEU A 33 14.02 -7.71 -4.49
C LEU A 33 13.52 -6.71 -5.53
N THR A 34 12.21 -6.50 -5.60
CA THR A 34 11.57 -5.59 -6.57
C THR A 34 12.00 -4.15 -6.38
N ILE A 35 12.17 -3.68 -5.13
CA ILE A 35 12.51 -2.28 -4.85
C ILE A 35 14.01 -2.02 -4.70
N ASN A 36 14.84 -3.07 -4.65
CA ASN A 36 16.25 -3.00 -4.24
C ASN A 36 17.04 -1.89 -4.95
N ASP A 37 17.03 -1.85 -6.29
CA ASP A 37 17.83 -0.85 -7.03
C ASP A 37 17.31 0.58 -6.81
N ALA A 38 16.00 0.75 -6.57
CA ALA A 38 15.40 2.06 -6.36
C ALA A 38 15.75 2.63 -4.97
N ILE A 39 15.93 1.76 -3.98
CA ILE A 39 16.29 2.15 -2.61
C ILE A 39 17.81 2.07 -2.35
N ALA A 40 18.58 1.46 -3.26
CA ALA A 40 20.03 1.34 -3.22
C ALA A 40 20.80 2.65 -2.95
N PRO A 41 20.39 3.83 -3.46
CA PRO A 41 21.07 5.09 -3.16
C PRO A 41 20.60 5.78 -1.86
N MET A 42 19.57 5.25 -1.18
CA MET A 42 18.94 5.90 -0.02
C MET A 42 19.72 5.65 1.30
N LYS A 43 19.54 6.52 2.30
CA LYS A 43 20.03 6.29 3.66
C LYS A 43 19.26 5.15 4.35
N PRO A 44 19.82 4.48 5.38
CA PRO A 44 19.16 3.35 6.03
C PRO A 44 17.72 3.63 6.49
N GLU A 45 17.47 4.78 7.13
CA GLU A 45 16.14 5.20 7.57
C GLU A 45 15.17 5.37 6.40
N GLN A 46 15.63 5.95 5.29
CA GLN A 46 14.82 6.14 4.09
C GLN A 46 14.47 4.81 3.40
N ARG A 47 15.35 3.79 3.50
CA ARG A 47 15.08 2.44 2.99
C ARG A 47 14.00 1.75 3.81
N ALA A 48 14.05 1.90 5.14
CA ALA A 48 13.02 1.37 6.02
C ALA A 48 11.65 1.99 5.68
N ASP A 49 11.60 3.32 5.52
CA ASP A 49 10.37 4.01 5.13
C ASP A 49 9.88 3.58 3.73
N ALA A 50 10.79 3.38 2.78
CA ALA A 50 10.45 2.90 1.44
C ALA A 50 9.87 1.48 1.46
N MET A 51 10.44 0.58 2.27
CA MET A 51 9.92 -0.77 2.47
C MET A 51 8.52 -0.73 3.12
N ALA A 52 8.33 0.09 4.15
CA ALA A 52 7.03 0.26 4.80
C ALA A 52 5.96 0.76 3.82
N ARG A 53 6.30 1.74 2.98
CA ARG A 53 5.39 2.23 1.92
C ARG A 53 5.07 1.16 0.88
N ALA A 54 6.07 0.37 0.46
CA ALA A 54 5.87 -0.71 -0.50
C ALA A 54 4.91 -1.78 0.06
N ILE A 55 5.14 -2.24 1.30
CA ILE A 55 4.25 -3.18 2.00
C ILE A 55 2.83 -2.59 2.11
N SER A 56 2.72 -1.32 2.49
CA SER A 56 1.42 -0.66 2.67
C SER A 56 0.63 -0.58 1.36
N ARG A 57 1.30 -0.34 0.23
CA ARG A 57 0.66 -0.29 -1.09
C ARG A 57 0.20 -1.65 -1.57
N VAL A 58 1.00 -2.69 -1.35
CA VAL A 58 0.59 -4.07 -1.63
C VAL A 58 -0.59 -4.45 -0.74
N PHE A 59 -0.53 -4.15 0.56
CA PHE A 59 -1.66 -4.39 1.47
C PHE A 59 -2.93 -3.68 0.99
N GLN A 60 -2.86 -2.41 0.60
CA GLN A 60 -4.01 -1.67 0.09
C GLN A 60 -4.59 -2.32 -1.17
N HIS A 61 -3.74 -2.76 -2.10
CA HIS A 61 -4.16 -3.50 -3.30
C HIS A 61 -4.94 -4.77 -2.94
N GLU A 62 -4.37 -5.62 -2.09
CA GLU A 62 -5.01 -6.88 -1.68
C GLU A 62 -6.28 -6.64 -0.84
N TYR A 63 -6.26 -5.64 0.03
CA TYR A 63 -7.44 -5.25 0.80
C TYR A 63 -8.59 -4.83 -0.12
N LEU A 64 -8.30 -4.15 -1.22
CA LEU A 64 -9.31 -3.75 -2.20
C LEU A 64 -9.93 -4.94 -2.92
N HIS A 65 -9.18 -6.02 -3.19
CA HIS A 65 -9.74 -7.27 -3.68
C HIS A 65 -10.75 -7.89 -2.71
N ILE A 66 -10.42 -7.91 -1.41
CA ILE A 66 -11.34 -8.38 -0.36
C ILE A 66 -12.57 -7.48 -0.27
N HIS A 67 -12.35 -6.17 -0.14
CA HIS A 67 -13.40 -5.18 0.10
C HIS A 67 -14.41 -5.13 -1.05
N ARG A 68 -13.92 -5.19 -2.30
CA ARG A 68 -14.77 -5.14 -3.50
C ARG A 68 -15.23 -6.52 -3.98
N ARG A 69 -14.82 -7.61 -3.32
CA ARG A 69 -15.15 -8.99 -3.72
C ARG A 69 -14.82 -9.27 -5.20
N THR A 70 -13.65 -8.85 -5.65
CA THR A 70 -13.28 -8.91 -7.07
C THR A 70 -11.80 -9.20 -7.26
N SER A 71 -11.45 -9.88 -8.36
CA SER A 71 -10.08 -10.03 -8.87
C SER A 71 -9.75 -9.03 -9.99
N HIS A 72 -10.64 -8.07 -10.25
CA HIS A 72 -10.44 -7.06 -11.27
C HIS A 72 -9.29 -6.12 -10.91
N HIS A 73 -8.52 -5.75 -11.94
CA HIS A 73 -7.44 -4.77 -11.85
C HIS A 73 -7.74 -3.62 -12.82
N ASP A 74 -7.38 -2.40 -12.42
CA ASP A 74 -7.39 -1.24 -13.31
C ASP A 74 -6.05 -1.12 -14.05
N GLU A 75 -5.91 -0.13 -14.93
CA GLU A 75 -4.66 0.11 -15.67
C GLU A 75 -3.58 0.79 -14.81
N THR A 76 -3.97 1.56 -13.78
CA THR A 76 -3.02 2.41 -13.02
C THR A 76 -3.30 2.48 -11.52
N GLY A 77 -2.34 3.00 -10.77
CA GLY A 77 -2.46 3.25 -9.33
C GLY A 77 -2.46 1.98 -8.50
N VAL A 78 -3.11 2.04 -7.33
CA VAL A 78 -3.16 0.92 -6.37
C VAL A 78 -4.02 -0.24 -6.85
N PHE A 79 -4.80 -0.09 -7.93
CA PHE A 79 -5.60 -1.16 -8.53
C PHE A 79 -4.90 -1.83 -9.71
N ALA A 80 -3.73 -1.34 -10.11
CA ALA A 80 -2.98 -1.92 -11.23
C ALA A 80 -2.53 -3.35 -10.92
N SER A 81 -2.69 -4.26 -11.88
CA SER A 81 -2.26 -5.66 -11.74
C SER A 81 -0.76 -5.82 -11.49
N ALA A 82 0.03 -4.82 -11.85
CA ALA A 82 1.45 -4.74 -11.58
C ALA A 82 1.78 -3.37 -10.98
N LEU A 83 2.02 -3.34 -9.66
CA LEU A 83 2.48 -2.12 -8.99
C LEU A 83 3.91 -1.81 -9.44
N SER A 84 4.08 -0.71 -10.19
CA SER A 84 5.41 -0.32 -10.65
C SER A 84 6.35 -0.04 -9.47
N ARG A 85 7.64 -0.36 -9.64
CA ARG A 85 8.69 -0.06 -8.65
C ARG A 85 8.66 1.39 -8.19
N ARG A 86 8.48 2.33 -9.12
CA ARG A 86 8.37 3.77 -8.83
C ARG A 86 7.17 4.06 -7.93
N PHE A 87 6.02 3.45 -8.20
CA PHE A 87 4.84 3.57 -7.37
C PHE A 87 5.08 2.99 -5.97
N LEU A 88 5.73 1.83 -5.85
CA LEU A 88 5.97 1.17 -4.57
C LEU A 88 6.82 2.00 -3.60
N VAL A 89 7.83 2.72 -4.09
CA VAL A 89 8.76 3.49 -3.22
C VAL A 89 8.45 4.97 -3.10
N ALA A 90 7.55 5.50 -3.95
CA ALA A 90 7.21 6.92 -3.98
C ALA A 90 6.91 7.44 -2.57
N PRO A 91 7.38 8.64 -2.19
CA PRO A 91 6.91 9.28 -0.97
C PRO A 91 5.39 9.42 -1.00
N ASP A 92 4.75 9.37 0.16
CA ASP A 92 3.34 9.73 0.23
C ASP A 92 3.18 11.20 -0.14
N PRO A 93 2.05 11.58 -0.78
CA PRO A 93 1.77 12.98 -0.99
C PRO A 93 1.81 13.69 0.36
N PRO A 94 2.31 14.94 0.42
CA PRO A 94 2.32 15.70 1.66
C PRO A 94 0.90 15.72 2.20
N THR A 95 0.71 15.19 3.41
CA THR A 95 -0.54 15.37 4.12
C THR A 95 -0.71 16.87 4.30
N SER A 96 -1.80 17.43 3.76
CA SER A 96 -2.17 18.80 4.13
C SER A 96 -2.19 18.88 5.65
N PRO A 97 -1.68 19.95 6.27
CA PRO A 97 -1.69 20.06 7.72
C PRO A 97 -3.12 19.82 8.19
N SER A 98 -3.27 18.75 8.96
CA SER A 98 -4.54 18.35 9.57
C SER A 98 -5.22 19.59 10.11
N ALA A 99 -6.47 19.81 9.72
CA ALA A 99 -7.27 20.93 10.21
C ALA A 99 -7.06 21.05 11.72
N THR A 100 -6.63 22.23 12.16
CA THR A 100 -6.52 22.59 13.57
C THR A 100 -7.77 22.05 14.28
N PRO A 101 -7.65 21.27 15.36
CA PRO A 101 -8.83 20.88 16.11
C PRO A 101 -9.52 22.18 16.51
N ALA A 102 -10.78 22.35 16.05
CA ALA A 102 -11.57 23.52 16.36
C ALA A 102 -11.50 23.74 17.88
N ALA A 103 -10.99 24.91 18.26
CA ALA A 103 -10.87 25.30 19.65
C ALA A 103 -12.19 25.03 20.38
N ALA A 104 -12.09 24.44 21.57
CA ALA A 104 -13.22 24.15 22.43
C ALA A 104 -14.17 25.34 22.51
N VAL A 105 -15.42 25.12 22.10
CA VAL A 105 -16.53 26.02 22.42
C VAL A 105 -16.72 25.93 23.93
N ILE A 106 -16.22 26.92 24.65
CA ILE A 106 -16.56 27.13 26.05
C ILE A 106 -18.00 27.66 26.04
N GLU A 107 -18.98 26.78 26.29
CA GLU A 107 -20.31 27.23 26.68
C GLU A 107 -20.22 27.82 28.10
N SER A 108 -20.20 29.14 28.18
CA SER A 108 -20.53 29.88 29.39
C SER A 108 -22.04 29.72 29.62
N VAL A 109 -22.43 28.81 30.50
CA VAL A 109 -23.80 28.79 31.02
C VAL A 109 -23.95 29.97 31.97
N GLY A 110 -24.79 30.91 31.55
CA GLY A 110 -25.11 32.14 32.25
C GLY A 110 -25.82 31.91 33.58
N ALA A 111 -25.67 32.92 34.43
CA ALA A 111 -26.30 33.08 35.72
C ALA A 111 -27.83 33.01 35.67
N LEU A 112 -28.40 32.34 36.68
CA LEU A 112 -29.65 32.69 37.36
C LEU A 112 -29.58 32.16 38.80
#